data_AF-A0A0G0XNC0-F1
#
_entry.id   AF-A0A0G0XNC0-F1
#
_cell.length_a   1.000
_cell.length_b   1.000
_cell.length_c   1.000
_cell.angle_alpha   90.00
_cell.angle_beta   90.00
_cell.angle_gamma   90.00
#
_symmetry.space_group_name_H-M   'P 1'
#
loop_
_entity.id
_entity.type
_entity.pdbx_description
1 polymer ?
#
loop_
_entity_poly.entity_id
_entity_poly.type
_entity_poly.pdbx_seq_one_letter_code
_entity_poly.pdbx_strand_id
1 'polypeptide(L)'
;MEKTGQPYQPEVPELPENPIKQKITSKLLEAYKRDLKETSERIAAYVGKIRDKYPDYENYQSYHFLAGSSPTEKPVLTDFFSPDSVEEFIETL
;
A
#
# COMPACT_ATOMS: atom_id res chain seq x y z
N MET A 1 -37.18 0.62 -33.25
CA MET A 1 -35.76 1.06 -33.25
C MET A 1 -35.25 0.93 -31.83
N GLU A 2 -34.73 -0.25 -31.50
CA GLU A 2 -34.17 -0.55 -30.17
C GLU A 2 -32.79 0.12 -30.08
N LYS A 3 -32.64 1.09 -29.17
CA LYS A 3 -31.34 1.65 -28.84
C LYS A 3 -30.64 0.64 -27.93
N THR A 4 -29.65 -0.06 -28.48
CA THR A 4 -28.72 -0.90 -27.72
C THR A 4 -28.01 -0.01 -26.69
N GLY A 5 -28.39 -0.17 -25.42
CA GLY A 5 -27.66 0.43 -24.32
C GLY A 5 -26.30 -0.24 -24.23
N GLN A 6 -25.23 0.48 -24.58
CA GLN A 6 -23.88 0.01 -24.27
C GLN A 6 -23.75 -0.09 -22.74
N PRO A 7 -23.15 -1.17 -22.21
CA PRO A 7 -22.90 -1.25 -20.77
C PRO A 7 -21.94 -0.13 -20.37
N TYR A 8 -22.34 0.64 -19.35
CA TYR A 8 -21.48 1.61 -18.69
C TYR A 8 -20.26 0.88 -18.12
N GLN A 9 -19.10 1.10 -18.71
CA GLN A 9 -17.83 0.80 -18.07
C GLN A 9 -17.43 2.07 -17.32
N PRO A 10 -17.36 2.06 -15.97
CA PRO A 10 -16.75 3.18 -15.28
C PRO A 10 -15.31 3.27 -15.79
N GLU A 11 -14.96 4.40 -16.41
CA GLU A 11 -13.57 4.77 -16.64
C GLU A 11 -12.96 4.90 -15.25
N VAL A 12 -12.37 3.81 -14.74
CA VAL A 12 -11.56 3.86 -13.52
C VAL A 12 -10.42 4.81 -13.90
N PRO A 13 -10.30 5.99 -13.25
CA PRO A 13 -9.17 6.85 -13.54
C PRO A 13 -7.92 6.03 -13.28
N GLU A 14 -7.13 5.79 -14.33
CA GLU A 14 -5.79 5.25 -14.17
C GLU A 14 -5.04 6.30 -13.34
N LEU A 15 -5.02 6.09 -12.02
CA LEU A 15 -4.19 6.89 -11.13
C LEU A 15 -2.78 6.82 -11.71
N PRO A 16 -2.08 7.97 -11.86
CA PRO A 16 -0.75 7.98 -12.44
C PRO A 16 0.08 6.90 -11.75
N GLU A 17 0.74 6.04 -12.54
CA GLU A 17 1.53 4.93 -12.03
C GLU A 17 2.49 5.46 -10.97
N ASN A 18 2.21 5.17 -9.70
CA ASN A 18 3.16 5.45 -8.64
C ASN A 18 4.16 4.29 -8.65
N PRO A 19 5.40 4.47 -9.13
CA PRO A 19 6.38 3.39 -9.25
C PRO A 19 6.67 2.72 -7.89
N ILE A 20 6.51 3.46 -6.79
CA ILE A 20 6.64 2.95 -5.42
C ILE A 20 5.53 1.94 -5.13
N LYS A 21 4.29 2.24 -5.52
CA LYS A 21 3.14 1.32 -5.33
C LYS A 21 3.36 0.00 -6.05
N GLN A 22 3.86 0.01 -7.28
CA GLN A 22 4.11 -1.21 -8.06
C GLN A 22 5.22 -2.06 -7.43
N LYS A 23 6.31 -1.43 -6.98
CA LYS A 23 7.43 -2.09 -6.29
C LYS A 23 6.94 -2.77 -5.00
N ILE A 24 6.22 -2.03 -4.16
CA ILE A 24 5.63 -2.53 -2.91
C ILE A 24 4.69 -3.72 -3.18
N THR A 25 3.77 -3.57 -4.14
CA THR A 25 2.78 -4.59 -4.45
C THR A 25 3.42 -5.89 -4.96
N SER A 26 4.41 -5.77 -5.85
CA SER A 26 5.10 -6.94 -6.42
C SER A 26 5.85 -7.73 -5.36
N LYS A 27 6.62 -7.04 -4.52
CA LYS A 27 7.39 -7.67 -3.44
C LYS A 27 6.49 -8.31 -2.37
N LEU A 28 5.41 -7.63 -1.99
CA LEU A 28 4.42 -8.21 -1.08
C LEU A 28 3.81 -9.49 -1.65
N LEU A 29 3.45 -9.49 -2.93
CA LEU A 29 2.91 -10.68 -3.60
C LEU A 29 3.91 -11.85 -3.59
N GLU A 30 5.20 -11.59 -3.82
CA GLU A 30 6.25 -12.60 -3.74
C GLU A 30 6.42 -13.14 -2.31
N ALA A 31 6.45 -12.27 -1.30
CA ALA A 31 6.54 -12.66 0.10
C ALA A 31 5.35 -13.52 0.53
N TYR A 32 4.12 -13.11 0.18
CA TYR A 32 2.90 -13.87 0.47
C TYR A 32 2.85 -15.24 -0.23
N LYS A 33 3.43 -15.35 -1.43
CA LYS A 33 3.56 -16.65 -2.12
C LYS A 33 4.55 -17.58 -1.42
N ARG A 34 5.57 -17.02 -0.74
CA ARG A 34 6.61 -17.78 -0.03
C ARG A 34 6.11 -18.29 1.32
N ASP A 35 5.59 -17.39 2.16
CA ASP A 35 5.01 -17.73 3.45
C ASP A 35 3.95 -16.68 3.84
N LEU A 36 2.68 -17.05 3.71
CA LEU A 36 1.57 -16.15 4.01
C LEU A 36 1.54 -15.76 5.49
N LYS A 37 1.78 -16.70 6.40
CA LYS A 37 1.62 -16.49 7.84
C LYS A 37 2.73 -15.59 8.36
N GLU A 38 3.98 -15.94 8.06
CA GLU A 38 5.14 -15.17 8.48
C GLU A 38 5.07 -13.74 7.92
N THR A 39 4.72 -13.59 6.63
CA THR A 39 4.57 -12.28 5.99
C THR A 39 3.52 -11.43 6.70
N SER A 40 2.33 -11.98 6.96
CA SER A 40 1.28 -11.28 7.70
C SER A 40 1.72 -10.86 9.11
N GLU A 41 2.39 -11.74 9.85
CA GLU A 41 2.87 -11.46 11.22
C GLU A 41 3.91 -10.33 11.24
N ARG A 42 4.87 -10.36 10.31
CA ARG A 42 5.91 -9.32 10.18
C ARG A 42 5.32 -7.98 9.78
N ILE A 43 4.37 -7.96 8.85
CA ILE A 43 3.67 -6.73 8.45
C ILE A 43 2.87 -6.17 9.63
N ALA A 44 2.12 -7.01 10.35
CA ALA A 44 1.33 -6.56 11.50
C ALA A 44 2.22 -5.95 12.60
N ALA A 45 3.37 -6.59 12.90
CA ALA A 45 4.33 -6.08 13.86
C ALA A 45 4.94 -4.73 13.42
N TYR A 46 5.28 -4.60 12.14
CA TYR A 46 5.82 -3.38 11.58
C TYR A 46 4.80 -2.22 11.62
N VAL A 47 3.58 -2.47 11.16
CA VAL A 47 2.48 -1.49 11.17
C VAL A 47 2.18 -1.02 12.60
N GLY A 48 2.17 -1.95 13.57
CA GLY A 48 2.04 -1.62 14.99
C GLY A 48 3.15 -0.69 15.48
N LYS A 49 4.41 -1.01 15.16
CA LYS A 49 5.57 -0.17 15.50
C LYS A 49 5.46 1.25 14.92
N ILE A 50 5.05 1.40 13.66
CA ILE A 50 4.89 2.71 13.03
C ILE A 50 3.80 3.51 13.72
N ARG A 51 2.63 2.90 13.98
CA ARG A 51 1.51 3.53 14.67
C ARG A 51 1.89 4.05 16.06
N ASP A 52 2.67 3.27 16.79
CA ASP A 52 3.07 3.63 18.16
C ASP A 52 4.15 4.74 18.17
N LYS A 53 4.94 4.87 17.09
CA LYS A 53 6.05 5.84 17.01
C LYS A 53 5.66 7.18 16.37
N TYR A 54 4.85 7.17 15.33
CA TYR A 54 4.52 8.35 14.54
C TYR A 54 3.05 8.72 14.74
N PRO A 55 2.71 9.83 15.43
CA PRO A 55 1.32 10.21 15.65
C PRO A 55 0.59 10.61 14.35
N ASP A 56 1.34 10.95 13.31
CA ASP A 56 0.87 11.36 11.98
C ASP A 56 0.95 10.23 10.94
N TYR A 57 1.06 8.96 11.38
CA TYR A 57 1.25 7.81 10.48
C TYR A 57 0.19 7.68 9.37
N GLU A 58 -1.06 8.10 9.63
CA GLU A 58 -2.17 8.09 8.67
C GLU A 58 -2.02 9.12 7.55
N ASN A 59 -1.04 10.02 7.65
CA ASN A 59 -0.74 10.96 6.57
C ASN A 59 0.15 10.33 5.49
N TYR A 60 0.74 9.15 5.69
CA TYR A 60 1.73 8.58 4.77
C TYR A 60 1.11 7.55 3.83
N GLN A 61 1.25 7.76 2.52
CA GLN A 61 0.71 6.82 1.52
C GLN A 61 1.36 5.43 1.63
N SER A 62 2.64 5.36 1.96
CA SER A 62 3.38 4.10 2.09
C SER A 62 2.84 3.23 3.24
N TYR A 63 2.47 3.85 4.37
CA TYR A 63 1.80 3.18 5.48
C TYR A 63 0.50 2.51 5.01
N HIS A 64 -0.36 3.26 4.31
CA HIS A 64 -1.64 2.75 3.83
C HIS A 64 -1.49 1.59 2.86
N PHE A 65 -0.51 1.66 1.95
CA PHE A 65 -0.23 0.54 1.04
C PHE A 65 0.19 -0.73 1.78
N LEU A 66 1.02 -0.61 2.82
CA LEU A 66 1.46 -1.76 3.59
C LEU A 66 0.38 -2.31 4.52
N ALA A 67 -0.34 -1.43 5.21
CA ALA A 67 -1.40 -1.77 6.17
C ALA A 67 -2.71 -2.22 5.51
N GLY A 68 -2.83 -2.08 4.18
CA GLY A 68 -4.06 -2.42 3.46
C GLY A 68 -5.23 -1.49 3.80
N SER A 69 -4.95 -0.21 4.04
CA SER A 69 -5.95 0.81 4.37
C SER A 69 -5.96 1.94 3.34
N SER A 70 -6.94 2.84 3.45
CA SER A 70 -7.06 4.03 2.60
C SER A 70 -6.96 5.29 3.45
N PRO A 71 -6.21 6.32 3.00
CA PRO A 71 -6.15 7.59 3.70
C PRO A 71 -7.50 8.32 3.63
N THR A 72 -7.85 9.03 4.69
CA THR A 72 -9.07 9.87 4.75
C THR A 72 -8.89 11.21 4.04
N GLU A 73 -7.66 11.71 3.99
CA GLU A 73 -7.28 12.96 3.33
C GLU A 73 -6.22 12.71 2.25
N LYS A 74 -5.76 13.77 1.58
CA LYS A 74 -4.67 13.64 0.59
C LYS A 74 -3.37 13.27 1.32
N PRO A 75 -2.81 12.06 1.13
CA PRO A 75 -1.64 11.65 1.86
C PRO A 75 -0.37 12.31 1.31
N VAL A 76 0.63 12.40 2.18
CA VAL A 76 2.03 12.60 1.83
C VAL A 76 2.50 11.40 1.01
N LEU A 77 3.14 11.69 -0.13
CA LEU A 77 3.62 10.68 -1.08
C LEU A 77 5.04 10.19 -0.80
N THR A 78 5.71 10.77 0.19
CA THR A 78 7.03 10.33 0.65
C THR A 78 6.90 9.19 1.65
N ASP A 79 7.95 8.39 1.75
CA ASP A 79 8.07 7.35 2.77
C ASP A 79 8.57 7.94 4.11
N PHE A 80 8.53 7.15 5.17
CA PHE A 80 9.19 7.47 6.43
C PHE A 80 10.72 7.45 6.26
N PHE A 81 11.43 8.16 7.16
CA PHE A 81 12.89 8.10 7.20
C PHE A 81 13.40 6.75 7.71
N SER A 82 14.55 6.30 7.20
CA SER A 82 15.26 5.13 7.70
C SER A 82 15.47 5.23 9.22
N PRO A 83 15.31 4.14 9.98
CA PRO A 83 15.10 2.76 9.53
C PRO A 83 13.62 2.35 9.41
N ASP A 84 12.69 3.32 9.39
CA ASP A 84 11.25 3.06 9.39
C ASP A 84 10.61 3.23 8.00
N SER A 85 11.44 3.23 6.95
CA SER A 85 10.99 3.22 5.56
C SER A 85 10.24 1.92 5.25
N VAL A 86 9.04 2.06 4.70
CA VAL A 86 8.25 0.93 4.20
C VAL A 86 8.99 0.23 3.06
N GLU A 87 9.66 0.99 2.18
CA GLU A 87 10.48 0.40 1.13
C GLU A 87 11.61 -0.46 1.70
N GLU A 88 12.36 0.05 2.68
CA GLU A 88 13.43 -0.72 3.33
C GLU A 88 12.88 -1.97 4.02
N PHE A 89 11.74 -1.85 4.73
CA PHE A 89 11.09 -2.98 5.37
C PHE A 89 10.70 -4.08 4.38
N ILE A 90 10.12 -3.73 3.25
CA ILE A 90 9.67 -4.70 2.24
C ILE A 90 10.84 -5.47 1.63
N GLU A 91 12.03 -4.87 1.51
CA GLU A 91 13.22 -5.60 1.05
C GLU A 91 13.69 -6.66 2.06
N THR A 92 13.20 -6.63 3.30
CA THR A 92 13.49 -7.66 4.31
C THR A 92 12.51 -8.82 4.29
N LEU A 93 11.41 -8.74 3.53
CA LEU A 93 10.32 -9.72 3.59
C LEU A 93 10.67 -11.09 2.98
#